data_AF-A0A2D7HJV4-F1
#
_entry.id   AF-A0A2D7HJV4-F1
#
_cell.length_a   1.000
_cell.length_b   1.000
_cell.length_c   1.000
_cell.angle_alpha   90.00
_cell.angle_beta   90.00
_cell.angle_gamma   90.00
#
_symmetry.space_group_name_H-M   'P 1'
#
loop_
_entity.id
_entity.type
_entity.pdbx_description
1 polymer ?
#
loop_
_entity_poly.entity_id
_entity_poly.type
_entity_poly.pdbx_seq_one_letter_code
_entity_poly.pdbx_strand_id
1 'polypeptide(L)' 'TAIEFSRVIQSEGGSMSDEVVNAYRRMFQREPNATELELARQVVKEHGLPTLARVLFNSNEFLMLP' A
#
# COMPACT_ATOMS: atom_id res chain seq x y z
N THR A 1 -2.05 -12.45 5.74
CA THR A 1 -3.03 -11.48 6.29
C THR A 1 -2.48 -10.08 6.14
N ALA A 2 -3.28 -9.02 6.34
CA ALA A 2 -2.80 -7.64 6.25
C ALA A 2 -1.64 -7.33 7.22
N ILE A 3 -1.67 -7.90 8.43
CA ILE A 3 -0.63 -7.73 9.46
C ILE A 3 0.69 -8.37 9.02
N GLU A 4 0.64 -9.61 8.53
CA GLU A 4 1.85 -10.30 8.07
C GLU A 4 2.45 -9.61 6.84
N PHE A 5 1.60 -9.16 5.92
CA PHE A 5 2.05 -8.40 4.76
C PHE A 5 2.74 -7.10 5.17
N SER A 6 2.18 -6.32 6.11
CA SER A 6 2.85 -5.11 6.61
C SER A 6 4.17 -5.41 7.30
N ARG A 7 4.30 -6.53 8.01
CA ARG A 7 5.56 -6.92 8.67
C ARG A 7 6.66 -7.20 7.65
N VAL A 8 6.32 -7.88 6.55
CA VAL A 8 7.28 -8.14 5.45
C VAL A 8 7.78 -6.82 4.88
N ILE A 9 6.89 -5.85 4.59
CA ILE A 9 7.31 -4.55 4.08
C ILE A 9 8.22 -3.81 5.05
N GLN A 10 7.86 -3.75 6.32
CA GLN A 10 8.66 -3.07 7.35
C GLN A 10 10.03 -3.72 7.56
N SER A 11 10.15 -5.03 7.35
CA SER A 11 11.44 -5.74 7.50
C SER A 11 12.49 -5.33 6.47
N GLU A 12 12.08 -4.74 5.35
CA GLU A 12 13.00 -4.24 4.31
C GLU A 12 13.57 -2.86 4.66
N GLY A 13 12.96 -2.18 5.65
CA GLY A 13 13.37 -0.85 6.10
C GLY A 13 13.14 0.24 5.06
N GLY A 14 13.57 1.46 5.38
CA GLY A 14 13.41 2.63 4.54
C GLY A 14 12.44 3.67 5.11
N SER A 15 12.05 4.63 4.29
CA SER A 15 11.07 5.65 4.65
C SER A 15 9.64 5.13 4.49
N MET A 16 8.66 5.81 5.10
CA MET A 16 7.24 5.52 4.90
C MET A 16 6.84 5.54 3.41
N SER A 17 7.49 6.39 2.59
CA SER A 17 7.25 6.43 1.14
C SER A 17 7.77 5.15 0.48
N ASP A 18 8.93 4.65 0.88
CA ASP A 18 9.49 3.40 0.36
C ASP A 18 8.58 2.21 0.71
N GLU A 19 8.07 2.17 1.94
CA GLU A 19 7.10 1.16 2.38
C GLU A 19 5.81 1.18 1.54
N VAL A 20 5.26 2.37 1.27
CA VAL A 20 4.06 2.52 0.43
C VAL A 20 4.35 2.05 -1.00
N VAL A 21 5.44 2.50 -1.61
CA VAL A 21 5.81 2.09 -2.98
C VAL A 21 6.01 0.57 -3.06
N ASN A 22 6.63 -0.02 -2.04
CA ASN A 22 6.83 -1.46 -1.93
C ASN A 22 5.49 -2.22 -1.84
N ALA A 23 4.54 -1.71 -1.05
CA ALA A 23 3.20 -2.27 -0.95
C ALA A 23 2.49 -2.32 -2.32
N TYR A 24 2.53 -1.23 -3.06
CA TYR A 24 1.94 -1.11 -4.40
C TYR A 24 2.62 -2.04 -5.40
N ARG A 25 3.96 -2.09 -5.43
CA ARG A 25 4.69 -3.00 -6.34
C ARG A 25 4.33 -4.46 -6.09
N ARG A 26 4.18 -4.87 -4.84
CA ARG A 26 3.81 -6.26 -4.51
C ARG A 26 2.37 -6.58 -4.87
N MET A 27 1.43 -5.69 -4.53
CA MET A 27 0.00 -5.94 -4.71
C MET A 27 -0.47 -5.75 -6.15
N PHE A 28 -0.01 -4.70 -6.81
CA PHE A 28 -0.52 -4.28 -8.12
C PHE A 28 0.52 -4.39 -9.23
N GLN A 29 1.75 -4.81 -8.93
CA GLN A 29 2.85 -4.93 -9.91
C GLN A 29 3.14 -3.61 -10.65
N ARG A 30 2.87 -2.48 -10.00
CA ARG A 30 3.13 -1.12 -10.47
C ARG A 30 3.49 -0.21 -9.31
N GLU A 31 3.99 0.98 -9.62
CA GLU A 31 4.13 2.05 -8.64
C GLU A 31 2.82 2.83 -8.48
N PRO A 32 2.59 3.43 -7.30
CA PRO A 32 1.51 4.39 -7.15
C PRO A 32 1.82 5.64 -7.97
N ASN A 33 0.78 6.28 -8.52
CA ASN A 33 0.91 7.64 -9.01
C ASN A 33 1.02 8.64 -7.83
N ALA A 34 1.26 9.92 -8.13
CA ALA A 34 1.47 10.94 -7.09
C ALA A 34 0.29 11.09 -6.11
N THR A 35 -0.95 11.03 -6.61
CA THR A 35 -2.17 11.13 -5.79
C THR A 35 -2.34 9.89 -4.91
N GLU A 36 -2.14 8.70 -5.48
CA GLU A 36 -2.19 7.42 -4.75
C GLU A 36 -1.14 7.36 -3.65
N LEU A 37 0.08 7.83 -3.93
CA LEU A 37 1.17 7.86 -2.97
C LEU A 37 0.83 8.78 -1.79
N GLU A 38 0.31 9.97 -2.04
CA GLU A 38 -0.05 10.91 -0.97
C GLU A 38 -1.19 10.38 -0.10
N LEU A 39 -2.26 9.86 -0.73
CA LEU A 39 -3.38 9.26 0.00
C LEU A 39 -2.94 8.04 0.83
N ALA A 40 -2.13 7.15 0.24
CA ALA A 40 -1.61 6.00 0.95
C ALA A 40 -0.69 6.39 2.11
N ARG A 41 0.16 7.41 1.94
CA ARG A 41 0.96 7.97 3.03
C ARG A 41 0.11 8.53 4.16
N GLN A 42 -0.99 9.21 3.83
CA GLN A 42 -1.93 9.71 4.84
C GLN A 42 -2.55 8.55 5.63
N VAL A 43 -3.01 7.50 4.94
CA VAL A 43 -3.55 6.30 5.59
C VAL A 43 -2.51 5.63 6.51
N VAL A 44 -1.27 5.49 6.06
CA VAL A 44 -0.20 4.90 6.88
C VAL A 44 0.11 5.78 8.10
N LYS A 45 0.16 7.10 7.91
CA LYS A 45 0.40 8.05 9.00
C LYS A 45 -0.71 8.04 10.06
N GLU A 46 -1.97 7.95 9.64
CA GLU A 46 -3.13 8.01 10.54
C GLU A 46 -3.50 6.66 11.15
N HIS A 47 -3.29 5.56 10.43
CA HIS A 47 -3.83 4.25 10.77
C HIS A 47 -2.84 3.08 10.65
N GLY A 48 -1.61 3.35 10.23
CA GLY A 48 -0.54 2.37 10.08
C GLY A 48 -0.64 1.52 8.80
N LEU A 49 0.48 0.88 8.50
CA LEU A 49 0.65 0.03 7.32
C LEU A 49 -0.31 -1.18 7.22
N PRO A 50 -0.75 -1.84 8.32
CA PRO A 50 -1.77 -2.88 8.24
C PRO A 50 -3.11 -2.38 7.67
N THR A 51 -3.46 -1.12 7.93
CA THR A 51 -4.68 -0.52 7.40
C THR A 51 -4.54 -0.26 5.90
N LEU A 52 -3.40 0.28 5.45
CA LEU A 52 -3.11 0.40 4.02
C LEU A 52 -3.18 -0.97 3.32
N ALA A 53 -2.58 -2.02 3.90
CA ALA A 53 -2.63 -3.37 3.33
C ALA A 53 -4.08 -3.86 3.14
N ARG A 54 -4.99 -3.57 4.09
CA ARG A 54 -6.42 -3.88 3.93
C ARG A 54 -7.06 -3.09 2.80
N VAL A 55 -6.75 -1.80 2.67
CA VAL A 55 -7.26 -0.97 1.57
C VAL A 55 -6.82 -1.57 0.25
N LEU A 56 -5.52 -1.84 0.07
CA LEU A 56 -4.98 -2.40 -1.17
C LEU A 56 -5.54 -3.78 -1.51
N PHE A 57 -5.77 -4.64 -0.51
CA PHE A 57 -6.40 -5.95 -0.73
C PHE A 57 -7.85 -5.85 -1.24
N ASN A 58 -8.54 -4.75 -0.93
CA ASN A 58 -9.93 -4.52 -1.31
C ASN A 58 -10.09 -3.52 -2.46
N SER A 59 -9.00 -2.90 -2.93
CA SER A 59 -9.02 -2.03 -4.11
C SER A 59 -9.31 -2.86 -5.35
N ASN A 60 -10.44 -2.58 -5.98
CA ASN A 60 -10.85 -3.26 -7.20
C ASN A 60 -10.15 -2.66 -8.42
N GLU A 61 -8.85 -2.90 -8.58
CA GLU A 61 -8.06 -2.45 -9.74
C GLU A 61 -8.48 -3.14 -11.06
N PHE A 62 -9.29 -4.20 -11.00
CA PHE A 62 -9.77 -4.96 -12.17
C PHE A 62 -11.24 -4.74 -12.50
N LEU A 63 -11.93 -3.82 -11.81
CA LEU A 63 -13.29 -3.43 -12.19
C LEU A 63 -13.22 -2.52 -13.42
N MET A 64 -13.17 -3.12 -14.61
CA MET A 64 -13.48 -2.42 -15.85
C MET A 64 -15.00 -2.27 -15.93
N LEU A 65 -15.49 -1.05 -15.71
CA LEU A 65 -16.87 -0.69 -16.00
C LEU A 65 -17.01 -0.47 -17.52
N PRO A 66 -18.12 -0.90 -18.15
CA PRO A 66 -18.36 -0.71 -19.59
C PRO A 66 -18.37 0.76 -20.01
#